data_AF-A0A7J4T4Z6-F1
#
_entry.id   AF-A0A7J4T4Z6-F1
#
_cell.length_a   1.000
_cell.length_b   1.000
_cell.length_c   1.000
_cell.angle_alpha   90.00
_cell.angle_beta   90.00
_cell.angle_gamma   90.00
#
_symmetry.space_group_name_H-M   'P 1'
#
loop_
_entity.id
_entity.type
_entity.pdbx_description
1 polymer ?
#
loop_
_entity_poly.entity_id
_entity_poly.type
_entity_poly.pdbx_seq_one_letter_code
_entity_poly.pdbx_strand_id
1 'polypeptide(L)'
;MSSESMVTLQERMVHLTEQLSMPLIEVSLIVNRWIKALLSRLEELADEHNESLPENVKNPIPLAGSNNETNDFNYDLDRVLKMVDDDRMDILDTLIRVTIEEEKLSLMSALLFMRNWEFEMRKRLEQVQRPGQLFSPVTFEDGF
;
A
#
# COMPACT_ATOMS: atom_id res chain seq x y z
N MET A 1 -2.24 -6.18 -22.08
CA MET A 1 -3.21 -5.23 -21.49
C MET A 1 -2.94 -4.99 -20.00
N SER A 2 -2.41 -5.94 -19.21
CA SER A 2 -2.18 -5.73 -17.77
C SER A 2 -1.02 -4.79 -17.41
N SER A 3 0.05 -4.71 -18.21
CA SER A 3 1.25 -3.94 -17.83
C SER A 3 1.08 -2.43 -17.91
N GLU A 4 0.40 -1.92 -18.94
CA GLU A 4 0.25 -0.47 -19.18
C GLU A 4 -0.67 0.17 -18.13
N SER A 5 -1.81 -0.47 -17.86
CA SER A 5 -2.74 -0.07 -16.80
C SER A 5 -2.13 -0.06 -15.39
N MET A 6 -1.24 -1.01 -15.09
CA MET A 6 -0.50 -1.01 -13.82
C MET A 6 0.49 0.15 -13.75
N VAL A 7 1.17 0.47 -14.86
CA VAL A 7 2.07 1.63 -14.95
C VAL A 7 1.28 2.93 -14.76
N THR A 8 0.10 3.06 -15.38
CA THR A 8 -0.76 4.25 -15.19
C THR A 8 -1.19 4.43 -13.74
N LEU A 9 -1.59 3.36 -13.05
CA LEU A 9 -1.90 3.43 -11.62
C LEU A 9 -0.68 3.83 -10.79
N GLN A 10 0.50 3.28 -11.12
CA GLN A 10 1.76 3.62 -10.47
C GLN A 10 2.09 5.10 -10.59
N GLU A 11 2.15 5.63 -11.81
CA GLU A 11 2.48 7.02 -12.10
C GLU A 11 1.53 7.98 -11.40
N ARG A 12 0.22 7.69 -11.44
CA ARG A 12 -0.80 8.50 -10.77
C ARG A 12 -0.64 8.50 -9.26
N MET A 13 -0.36 7.36 -8.65
CA MET A 13 -0.14 7.27 -7.20
C MET A 13 1.16 7.94 -6.76
N VAL A 14 2.27 7.74 -7.48
CA VAL A 14 3.55 8.42 -7.23
C VAL A 14 3.34 9.93 -7.32
N HIS A 15 2.75 10.40 -8.42
CA HIS A 15 2.53 11.83 -8.63
C HIS A 15 1.66 12.45 -7.54
N LEU A 16 0.56 11.80 -7.16
CA LEU A 16 -0.33 12.31 -6.12
C LEU A 16 0.34 12.35 -4.74
N THR A 17 1.05 11.28 -4.37
CA THR A 17 1.72 11.20 -3.07
C THR A 17 2.82 12.26 -2.94
N GLU A 18 3.54 12.56 -4.02
CA GLU A 18 4.51 13.66 -4.08
C GLU A 18 3.82 15.03 -4.02
N GLN A 19 2.78 15.25 -4.84
CA GLN A 19 2.04 16.52 -4.91
C GLN A 19 1.45 16.92 -3.56
N LEU A 20 0.90 15.96 -2.82
CA LEU A 20 0.30 16.19 -1.50
C LEU A 20 1.29 15.99 -0.35
N SER A 21 2.56 15.71 -0.65
CA SER A 21 3.60 15.40 0.33
C SER A 21 3.13 14.37 1.37
N MET A 22 2.49 13.30 0.89
CA MET A 22 1.78 12.34 1.74
C MET A 22 2.75 11.66 2.72
N PRO A 23 2.45 11.71 4.03
CA PRO A 23 3.11 10.92 5.07
C PRO A 23 3.21 9.43 4.77
N LEU A 24 4.35 8.83 5.12
CA LEU A 24 4.57 7.39 5.06
C LEU A 24 3.45 6.60 5.75
N ILE A 25 3.00 7.03 6.93
CA ILE A 25 1.94 6.35 7.68
C ILE A 25 0.61 6.34 6.92
N GLU A 26 0.24 7.43 6.27
CA GLU A 26 -1.04 7.57 5.57
C GLU A 26 -1.09 6.69 4.32
N VAL A 27 -0.01 6.74 3.52
CA VAL A 27 0.14 5.88 2.35
C VAL A 27 0.11 4.40 2.77
N SER A 28 0.82 4.04 3.83
CA SER A 28 0.85 2.67 4.37
C SER A 28 -0.54 2.18 4.81
N LEU A 29 -1.31 3.04 5.48
CA LEU A 29 -2.67 2.72 5.92
C LEU A 29 -3.62 2.51 4.73
N ILE A 30 -3.53 3.35 3.71
CA ILE A 30 -4.34 3.21 2.49
C ILE A 30 -3.99 1.93 1.74
N VAL A 31 -2.70 1.67 1.51
CA VAL A 31 -2.24 0.45 0.84
C VAL A 31 -2.73 -0.80 1.58
N ASN A 32 -2.58 -0.85 2.90
CA ASN A 32 -3.08 -1.98 3.71
C ASN A 32 -4.60 -2.15 3.62
N ARG A 33 -5.36 -1.04 3.60
CA ARG A 33 -6.83 -1.06 3.45
C ARG A 33 -7.22 -1.68 2.11
N TRP A 34 -6.56 -1.29 1.02
CA TRP A 34 -6.80 -1.85 -0.31
C TRP A 34 -6.43 -3.33 -0.40
N ILE A 35 -5.29 -3.73 0.17
CA ILE A 35 -4.89 -5.15 0.22
C ILE A 35 -5.95 -5.98 0.92
N LYS A 36 -6.43 -5.56 2.10
CA LYS A 36 -7.47 -6.27 2.84
C LYS A 36 -8.77 -6.38 2.03
N ALA A 37 -9.22 -5.29 1.42
CA ALA A 37 -10.44 -5.28 0.62
C ALA A 37 -10.33 -6.19 -0.61
N LEU A 38 -9.23 -6.10 -1.36
CA LEU A 38 -8.99 -6.90 -2.55
C LEU A 38 -8.79 -8.38 -2.22
N LEU A 39 -8.02 -8.68 -1.18
CA LEU A 39 -7.77 -10.05 -0.73
C LEU A 39 -9.07 -10.71 -0.28
N SER A 40 -9.87 -10.04 0.56
CA SER A 40 -11.16 -10.57 1.03
C SER A 40 -12.06 -10.91 -0.16
N ARG A 41 -12.16 -9.99 -1.14
CA ARG A 41 -12.99 -10.22 -2.32
C ARG A 41 -12.48 -11.36 -3.20
N LEU A 42 -11.16 -11.51 -3.29
CA LEU A 42 -10.53 -12.54 -4.10
C LEU A 42 -10.62 -13.92 -3.42
N GLU A 43 -10.56 -13.98 -2.10
CA GLU A 43 -10.80 -15.19 -1.30
C GLU A 43 -12.24 -15.67 -1.44
N GLU A 44 -13.24 -14.77 -1.35
CA GLU A 44 -14.65 -15.09 -1.61
C GLU A 44 -14.84 -15.75 -2.99
N LEU A 45 -14.23 -15.18 -4.04
CA LEU A 45 -14.31 -15.74 -5.39
C LEU A 45 -13.59 -17.08 -5.52
N ALA A 46 -12.43 -17.24 -4.87
CA ALA A 46 -11.70 -18.50 -4.88
C ALA A 46 -12.50 -19.61 -4.20
N ASP A 47 -13.13 -19.31 -3.07
CA ASP A 47 -13.99 -20.24 -2.34
C ASP A 47 -15.22 -20.63 -3.17
N GLU A 48 -15.86 -19.68 -3.88
CA GLU A 48 -16.97 -19.95 -4.82
C GLU A 48 -16.58 -20.90 -5.96
N HIS A 49 -15.31 -20.88 -6.38
CA HIS A 49 -14.78 -21.68 -7.48
C HIS A 49 -13.98 -22.92 -7.03
N ASN A 50 -13.92 -23.21 -5.72
CA ASN A 50 -13.08 -24.26 -5.13
C ASN A 50 -11.59 -24.14 -5.53
N GLU A 51 -11.11 -22.91 -5.72
CA GLU A 51 -9.71 -22.60 -6.02
C GLU A 51 -8.98 -22.07 -4.77
N SER A 52 -7.65 -22.05 -4.82
CA SER A 52 -6.83 -21.40 -3.78
C SER A 52 -5.97 -20.33 -4.42
N LEU A 53 -5.86 -19.20 -3.71
CA LEU A 53 -4.96 -18.13 -4.14
C LEU A 53 -3.49 -18.54 -4.01
N PRO A 54 -2.61 -18.04 -4.90
CA PRO A 54 -1.17 -18.17 -4.77
C PRO A 54 -0.61 -17.52 -3.50
N GLU A 55 0.45 -18.09 -2.92
CA GLU A 55 1.06 -17.59 -1.69
C GLU A 55 1.66 -16.18 -1.82
N ASN A 56 2.16 -15.82 -3.00
CA ASN A 56 2.68 -14.48 -3.31
C ASN A 56 1.58 -13.40 -3.39
N VAL A 57 0.31 -13.80 -3.38
CA VAL A 57 -0.85 -12.91 -3.35
C VAL A 57 -1.38 -12.78 -1.92
N LYS A 58 -1.44 -13.91 -1.21
CA LYS A 58 -1.91 -13.98 0.19
C LYS A 58 -0.96 -13.31 1.17
N ASN A 59 0.35 -13.43 0.93
CA ASN A 59 1.35 -12.97 1.88
C ASN A 59 2.13 -11.75 1.36
N PRO A 60 2.54 -10.84 2.26
CA PRO A 60 3.45 -9.76 1.91
C PRO A 60 4.77 -10.28 1.33
N ILE A 61 5.37 -9.54 0.39
CA ILE A 61 6.70 -9.84 -0.14
C ILE A 61 7.72 -9.76 1.02
N PRO A 62 8.56 -10.79 1.25
CA PRO A 62 9.56 -10.76 2.31
C PRO A 62 10.59 -9.65 2.10
N LEU A 63 10.93 -8.93 3.17
CA LEU A 63 12.05 -7.98 3.18
C LEU A 63 13.36 -8.76 3.37
N ALA A 64 14.38 -8.45 2.57
CA ALA A 64 15.69 -9.09 2.69
C ALA A 64 16.43 -8.55 3.92
N GLY A 65 16.78 -9.45 4.85
CA GLY A 65 17.59 -9.08 6.01
C GLY A 65 16.84 -8.42 7.16
N SER A 66 15.51 -8.60 7.25
CA SER A 66 14.76 -8.18 8.43
C SER A 66 15.26 -8.94 9.66
N ASN A 67 16.20 -8.31 10.38
CA ASN A 67 16.46 -8.67 11.75
C ASN A 67 15.16 -8.41 12.50
N ASN A 68 14.62 -9.46 13.13
CA ASN A 68 13.47 -9.37 14.05
C ASN A 68 13.81 -8.57 15.32
N GLU A 69 14.66 -7.55 15.22
CA GLU A 69 14.78 -6.51 16.21
C GLU A 69 13.51 -5.68 16.07
N THR A 70 12.48 -6.09 16.80
CA THR A 70 11.33 -5.25 17.08
C THR A 70 11.89 -3.97 17.67
N ASN A 71 11.95 -2.91 16.86
CA ASN A 71 12.22 -1.59 17.39
C ASN A 71 11.14 -1.34 18.44
N ASP A 72 11.53 -1.39 19.72
CA ASP A 72 10.66 -1.26 20.88
C ASP A 72 10.25 0.22 21.04
N PHE A 73 9.59 0.74 20.01
CA PHE A 73 8.93 2.03 20.05
C PHE A 73 7.63 1.85 20.80
N ASN A 74 7.68 2.00 22.12
CA ASN A 74 6.50 2.14 22.95
C ASN A 74 5.83 3.50 22.64
N TYR A 75 5.11 3.54 21.52
CA TYR A 75 4.39 4.71 21.04
C TYR A 75 2.88 4.51 21.24
N ASP A 76 2.19 5.59 21.60
CA ASP A 76 0.73 5.63 21.70
C ASP A 76 0.13 5.64 20.29
N LEU A 77 -0.05 4.46 19.69
CA LEU A 77 -0.59 4.28 18.34
C LEU A 77 -1.87 5.11 18.11
N ASP A 78 -2.74 5.20 19.12
CA ASP A 78 -3.98 5.98 19.04
C ASP A 78 -3.69 7.47 18.82
N ARG A 79 -2.57 7.98 19.32
CA ARG A 79 -2.13 9.35 19.08
C ARG A 79 -1.60 9.55 17.66
N VAL A 80 -0.86 8.61 17.08
CA VAL A 80 -0.42 8.68 15.66
C VAL A 80 -1.64 8.68 14.76
N LEU A 81 -2.59 7.78 15.03
CA LEU A 81 -3.80 7.65 14.23
C LEU A 81 -4.71 8.87 14.33
N LYS A 82 -4.62 9.68 15.38
CA LYS A 82 -5.33 10.97 15.47
C LYS A 82 -4.66 12.12 14.70
N MET A 83 -3.42 11.92 14.27
CA MET A 83 -2.62 12.94 13.58
C MET A 83 -2.63 12.78 12.06
N VAL A 84 -3.20 11.69 11.54
CA VAL A 84 -3.38 11.48 10.09
C VAL A 84 -4.45 12.43 9.55
N ASP A 85 -4.33 12.73 8.26
CA ASP A 85 -5.27 13.57 7.53
C ASP A 85 -6.22 12.71 6.69
N ASP A 86 -7.47 12.61 7.15
CA ASP A 86 -8.49 11.80 6.51
C ASP A 86 -8.83 12.29 5.09
N ASP A 87 -8.85 13.61 4.85
CA ASP A 87 -9.16 14.17 3.53
C ASP A 87 -8.08 13.79 2.51
N ARG A 88 -6.80 13.88 2.90
CA ARG A 88 -5.69 13.48 2.04
C ARG A 88 -5.70 11.98 1.75
N MET A 89 -6.04 11.17 2.75
CA MET A 89 -6.21 9.73 2.61
C MET A 89 -7.38 9.37 1.67
N ASP A 90 -8.51 10.07 1.76
CA ASP A 90 -9.68 9.85 0.90
C ASP A 90 -9.42 10.28 -0.55
N ILE A 91 -8.59 11.30 -0.79
CA ILE A 91 -8.14 11.66 -2.14
C ILE A 91 -7.34 10.51 -2.77
N LEU A 92 -6.40 9.92 -2.03
CA LEU A 92 -5.63 8.77 -2.52
C LEU A 92 -6.53 7.55 -2.76
N ASP A 93 -7.45 7.26 -1.84
CA ASP A 93 -8.43 6.18 -2.00
C ASP A 93 -9.26 6.34 -3.27
N THR A 94 -9.74 7.56 -3.52
CA THR A 94 -10.53 7.89 -4.70
C THR A 94 -9.72 7.71 -5.97
N LEU A 95 -8.47 8.18 -6.00
CA LEU A 95 -7.59 8.01 -7.16
C LEU A 95 -7.36 6.54 -7.49
N ILE A 96 -7.09 5.72 -6.47
CA ILE A 96 -6.90 4.27 -6.65
C ILE A 96 -8.16 3.64 -7.22
N ARG A 97 -9.32 3.91 -6.61
CA ARG A 97 -10.62 3.36 -7.03
C ARG A 97 -10.96 3.73 -8.46
N VAL A 98 -10.88 5.01 -8.80
CA VAL A 98 -11.21 5.53 -10.14
C VAL A 98 -10.27 4.94 -11.17
N THR A 99 -8.96 4.88 -10.88
CA THR A 99 -7.99 4.34 -11.84
C THR A 99 -8.16 2.84 -12.06
N ILE A 100 -8.44 2.06 -11.00
CA ILE A 100 -8.75 0.62 -11.14
C ILE A 100 -9.97 0.40 -12.04
N GLU A 101 -11.01 1.22 -11.88
CA GLU A 101 -12.23 1.15 -12.69
C GLU A 101 -11.99 1.59 -14.14
N GLU A 102 -11.35 2.75 -14.35
CA GLU A 102 -11.03 3.30 -15.67
C GLU A 102 -10.17 2.33 -16.50
N GLU A 103 -9.13 1.79 -15.86
CA GLU A 103 -8.19 0.85 -16.48
C GLU A 103 -8.69 -0.60 -16.50
N LYS A 104 -9.86 -0.86 -15.90
CA LYS A 104 -10.48 -2.20 -15.79
C LYS A 104 -9.49 -3.24 -15.24
N LEU A 105 -8.74 -2.86 -14.21
CA LEU A 105 -7.76 -3.72 -13.58
C LEU A 105 -8.47 -4.92 -12.93
N SER A 106 -7.98 -6.13 -13.20
CA SER A 106 -8.48 -7.32 -12.51
C SER A 106 -8.15 -7.24 -11.02
N LEU A 107 -8.97 -7.87 -10.17
CA LEU A 107 -8.72 -7.96 -8.73
C LEU A 107 -7.31 -8.49 -8.43
N MET A 108 -6.87 -9.51 -9.17
CA MET A 108 -5.54 -10.09 -9.05
C MET A 108 -4.44 -9.07 -9.39
N SER A 109 -4.58 -8.35 -10.51
CA SER A 109 -3.60 -7.34 -10.93
C SER A 109 -3.52 -6.18 -9.93
N ALA A 110 -4.67 -5.68 -9.45
CA ALA A 110 -4.73 -4.65 -8.44
C ALA A 110 -4.08 -5.10 -7.12
N LEU A 111 -4.33 -6.35 -6.69
CA LEU A 111 -3.74 -6.87 -5.46
C LEU A 111 -2.23 -7.03 -5.57
N LEU A 112 -1.73 -7.59 -6.68
CA LEU A 112 -0.28 -7.69 -6.93
C LEU A 112 0.39 -6.32 -6.96
N PHE A 113 -0.25 -5.33 -7.59
CA PHE A 113 0.21 -3.95 -7.57
C PHE A 113 0.30 -3.41 -6.14
N MET A 114 -0.74 -3.62 -5.32
CA MET A 114 -0.73 -3.17 -3.93
C MET A 114 0.32 -3.89 -3.08
N ARG A 115 0.67 -5.15 -3.40
CA ARG A 115 1.79 -5.87 -2.74
C ARG A 115 3.15 -5.23 -3.02
N ASN A 116 3.38 -4.70 -4.22
CA ASN A 116 4.61 -3.96 -4.51
C ASN A 116 4.67 -2.65 -3.72
N TRP A 117 3.55 -1.94 -3.62
CA TRP A 117 3.46 -0.75 -2.77
C TRP A 117 3.66 -1.07 -1.30
N GLU A 118 3.08 -2.16 -0.79
CA GLU A 118 3.28 -2.64 0.57
C GLU A 118 4.75 -2.93 0.85
N PHE A 119 5.44 -3.58 -0.08
CA PHE A 119 6.86 -3.86 0.04
C PHE A 119 7.69 -2.58 0.21
N GLU A 120 7.46 -1.57 -0.64
CA GLU A 120 8.15 -0.28 -0.53
C GLU A 120 7.82 0.47 0.77
N MET A 121 6.56 0.44 1.21
CA MET A 121 6.17 1.07 2.47
C MET A 121 6.85 0.36 3.65
N ARG A 122 6.87 -0.97 3.66
CA ARG A 122 7.50 -1.77 4.71
C ARG A 122 9.02 -1.56 4.75
N LYS A 123 9.70 -1.47 3.60
CA LYS A 123 11.14 -1.14 3.51
C LYS A 123 11.45 0.18 4.21
N ARG A 124 10.57 1.18 4.08
CA ARG A 124 10.73 2.49 4.72
C ARG A 124 10.36 2.45 6.20
N LEU A 125 9.28 1.77 6.55
CA LEU A 125 8.85 1.60 7.94
C LEU A 125 9.92 0.90 8.79
N GLU A 126 10.66 -0.06 8.22
CA GLU A 126 11.80 -0.70 8.89
C GLU A 126 12.95 0.27 9.23
N GLN A 127 13.10 1.34 8.44
CA GLN A 127 14.11 2.38 8.63
C GLN A 127 13.66 3.50 9.59
N VAL A 128 12.40 3.48 10.04
CA VAL A 128 11.88 4.47 10.99
C VAL A 128 12.51 4.24 12.36
N GLN A 129 13.24 5.24 12.83
CA GLN A 129 13.86 5.29 14.16
C GLN A 129 13.19 6.30 15.11
N ARG A 130 12.32 7.16 14.59
CA ARG A 130 11.65 8.21 15.38
C ARG A 130 10.20 8.36 14.92
N PRO A 131 9.23 8.54 15.84
CA PRO A 131 7.82 8.70 15.47
C PRO A 131 7.55 9.82 14.45
N GLY A 132 8.31 10.91 14.50
CA GLY A 132 8.19 12.00 13.52
C GLY A 132 8.48 11.58 12.07
N GLN A 133 9.27 10.50 11.86
CA GLN A 133 9.57 10.00 10.52
C GLN A 133 8.39 9.28 9.86
N LEU A 134 7.39 8.83 10.64
CA LEU A 134 6.12 8.31 10.09
C LEU A 134 5.36 9.39 9.32
N PHE A 135 5.58 10.66 9.68
CA PHE A 135 4.97 11.84 9.06
C PHE A 135 5.86 12.49 8.01
N SER A 136 7.03 11.91 7.72
CA SER A 136 7.85 12.35 6.60
C SER A 136 7.15 12.01 5.29
N PRO A 137 7.21 12.91 4.28
CA PRO A 137 6.70 12.63 2.95
C PRO A 137 7.36 11.38 2.35
N VAL A 138 6.57 10.57 1.65
CA VAL A 138 7.10 9.46 0.85
C VAL A 138 7.80 10.01 -0.39
N THR A 139 8.97 9.47 -0.73
CA THR A 139 9.78 9.88 -1.89
C THR A 139 10.27 8.64 -2.64
N PHE A 140 9.94 8.46 -3.91
CA PHE A 140 10.31 7.26 -4.65
C PHE A 140 11.71 7.37 -5.29
N GLU A 141 12.38 6.24 -5.52
CA GLU A 141 13.66 6.22 -6.25
C GLU A 141 13.40 6.44 -7.74
N ASP A 142 14.39 6.96 -8.47
CA ASP A 142 14.28 7.19 -9.91
C ASP A 142 13.94 5.88 -10.64
N GLY A 143 12.81 5.87 -11.33
CA GLY A 143 12.32 4.71 -12.09
C GLY A 143 11.49 3.70 -11.29
N PHE A 144 11.04 4.07 -10.09
CA PHE A 144 10.04 3.30 -9.34
C PHE A 144 8.74 3.12 -10.13
#